data_AF-A0A7V3XDN8-F1
#
_entry.id   AF-A0A7V3XDN8-F1
#
_cell.length_a   1.000
_cell.length_b   1.000
_cell.length_c   1.000
_cell.angle_alpha   90.00
_cell.angle_beta   90.00
_cell.angle_gamma   90.00
#
_symmetry.space_group_name_H-M   'P 1'
#
loop_
_entity.id
_entity.type
_entity.pdbx_description
1 polymer ?
#
loop_
_entity_poly.entity_id
_entity_poly.type
_entity_poly.pdbx_seq_one_letter_code
_entity_poly.pdbx_strand_id
1 'polypeptide(L)'
;MKRELILWIWSELNKLFSESSKKRLERKIVQYKNRLVKNPYHLNLYLRLGDLLLKQNRPQAAAEYYRTAAGLLAQGYHSREVTVELIKIYKKILALSPLDDQTCKDLGEEYSRIGQHKKAYNLYFSVAENLYRQGFYEKALKLYQSALVFAPDSTIICSRCADIYYRLGRSGGPRKPEQETVV
;
A
#
# COMPACT_ATOMS: atom_id res chain seq x y z
N MET A 1 42.51 25.74 -10.66
CA MET A 1 41.45 26.77 -10.74
C MET A 1 40.36 26.49 -11.79
N LYS A 2 40.64 26.22 -13.08
CA LYS A 2 39.57 26.09 -14.10
C LYS A 2 38.60 24.91 -13.92
N ARG A 3 39.04 23.75 -13.41
CA ARG A 3 38.16 22.57 -13.18
C ARG A 3 37.14 22.78 -12.06
N GLU A 4 37.54 23.41 -10.96
CA GLU A 4 36.66 23.72 -9.83
C GLU A 4 35.56 24.70 -10.22
N LEU A 5 35.89 25.70 -11.05
CA LEU A 5 34.92 26.65 -11.60
C LEU A 5 33.90 25.96 -12.52
N ILE A 6 34.33 25.00 -13.36
CA ILE A 6 33.42 24.23 -14.22
C ILE A 6 32.48 23.36 -13.37
N LEU A 7 33.00 22.69 -12.34
CA LEU A 7 32.18 21.89 -11.43
C LEU A 7 31.17 22.75 -10.65
N TRP A 8 31.58 23.96 -10.22
CA TRP A 8 30.69 24.92 -9.57
C TRP A 8 29.59 25.42 -10.51
N ILE A 9 29.93 25.84 -11.73
CA ILE A 9 28.96 26.27 -12.76
C ILE A 9 27.99 25.13 -13.08
N TRP A 10 28.49 23.90 -13.21
CA TRP A 10 27.65 22.73 -13.48
C TRP A 10 26.71 22.42 -12.32
N SER A 11 27.17 22.55 -11.08
CA SER A 11 26.35 22.43 -9.87
C SER A 11 25.27 23.53 -9.80
N GLU A 12 25.63 24.78 -10.05
CA GLU A 12 24.69 25.91 -9.98
C GLU A 12 23.65 25.86 -11.10
N LEU A 13 24.06 25.49 -12.33
CA LEU A 13 23.12 25.23 -13.43
C LEU A 13 22.16 24.09 -13.08
N ASN A 14 22.65 22.96 -12.58
CA ASN A 14 21.81 21.85 -12.16
C ASN A 14 20.80 22.26 -11.08
N LYS A 15 21.23 23.09 -10.13
CA LYS A 15 20.35 23.64 -9.09
C LYS A 15 19.26 24.53 -9.70
N LEU A 16 19.60 25.47 -10.59
CA LEU A 16 18.64 26.35 -11.26
C LEU A 16 17.65 25.59 -12.15
N PHE A 17 18.11 24.58 -12.89
CA PHE A 17 17.25 23.70 -13.67
C PHE A 17 16.32 22.88 -12.76
N SER A 18 16.83 22.39 -11.61
CA SER A 18 16.04 21.70 -10.59
C SER A 18 14.96 22.60 -9.98
N GLU A 19 15.29 23.84 -9.62
CA GLU A 19 14.33 24.80 -9.07
C GLU A 19 13.25 25.21 -10.10
N SER A 20 13.67 25.49 -11.34
CA SER A 20 12.75 25.86 -12.42
C SER A 20 11.80 24.73 -12.78
N SER A 21 12.29 23.48 -12.78
CA SER A 21 11.46 22.30 -13.02
C SER A 21 10.49 22.04 -11.86
N LYS A 22 10.93 22.16 -10.60
CA LYS A 22 10.05 22.09 -9.41
C LYS A 22 8.93 23.12 -9.48
N LYS A 23 9.25 24.38 -9.75
CA LYS A 23 8.25 25.47 -9.86
C LYS A 23 7.21 25.20 -10.95
N ARG A 24 7.62 24.61 -12.07
CA ARG A 24 6.70 24.21 -13.16
C ARG A 24 5.76 23.08 -12.73
N LEU A 25 6.27 22.10 -11.98
CA LEU A 25 5.45 21.00 -11.45
C LEU A 25 4.44 21.49 -10.42
N GLU A 26 4.84 22.38 -9.52
CA GLU A 26 3.94 22.97 -8.51
C GLU A 26 2.79 23.74 -9.16
N ARG A 27 3.07 24.55 -10.17
CA ARG A 27 2.02 25.24 -10.95
C ARG A 27 1.02 24.24 -11.55
N LYS A 28 1.48 23.12 -12.10
CA LYS A 28 0.61 22.06 -12.64
C LYS A 28 -0.24 21.41 -11.56
N ILE A 29 0.33 21.13 -10.39
CA ILE A 29 -0.40 20.58 -9.24
C ILE A 29 -1.52 21.51 -8.82
N VAL A 30 -1.24 22.81 -8.67
CA VAL A 30 -2.26 23.82 -8.31
C VAL A 30 -3.37 23.87 -9.37
N GLN A 31 -3.03 23.89 -10.66
CA GLN A 31 -4.02 23.88 -11.73
C GLN A 31 -4.93 22.64 -11.68
N TYR A 32 -4.37 21.45 -11.44
CA TYR A 32 -5.17 20.23 -11.33
C TYR A 32 -6.01 20.19 -10.06
N LYS A 33 -5.50 20.69 -8.93
CA LYS A 33 -6.31 20.86 -7.71
C LYS A 33 -7.50 21.79 -7.95
N ASN A 34 -7.30 22.93 -8.62
CA ASN A 34 -8.39 23.85 -8.94
C ASN A 34 -9.42 23.22 -9.90
N ARG A 35 -8.99 22.35 -10.83
CA ARG A 35 -9.90 21.59 -11.69
C ARG A 35 -10.69 20.55 -10.90
N LEU A 36 -10.08 19.89 -9.92
CA LEU A 36 -10.77 18.95 -9.04
C LEU A 36 -11.83 19.62 -8.18
N VAL A 37 -11.60 20.85 -7.70
CA VAL A 37 -12.62 21.62 -6.97
C VAL A 37 -13.88 21.80 -7.83
N LYS A 38 -13.72 22.00 -9.14
CA LYS A 38 -14.85 22.14 -10.07
C LYS A 38 -15.47 20.80 -10.46
N ASN A 39 -14.65 19.76 -10.59
CA ASN A 39 -15.07 18.41 -11.01
C ASN A 39 -14.49 17.34 -10.05
N PRO A 40 -15.12 17.11 -8.88
CA PRO A 40 -14.57 16.24 -7.83
C PRO A 40 -14.55 14.75 -8.20
N TYR A 41 -15.33 14.31 -9.18
CA TYR A 41 -15.44 12.91 -9.58
C TYR A 41 -14.49 12.52 -10.72
N HIS A 42 -13.58 13.41 -11.13
CA HIS A 42 -12.72 13.17 -12.28
C HIS A 42 -11.47 12.32 -11.93
N LEU A 43 -11.63 10.99 -11.98
CA LEU A 43 -10.61 9.98 -11.66
C LEU A 43 -9.20 10.29 -12.19
N ASN A 44 -9.08 10.59 -13.49
CA ASN A 44 -7.78 10.82 -14.14
C ASN A 44 -6.98 12.00 -13.53
N LEU A 45 -7.65 12.98 -12.91
CA LEU A 45 -6.96 14.10 -12.26
C LEU A 45 -6.29 13.66 -10.95
N TYR A 46 -6.93 12.77 -10.19
CA TYR A 46 -6.32 12.17 -8.99
C TYR A 46 -5.10 11.33 -9.34
N LEU A 47 -5.20 10.45 -10.34
CA LEU A 47 -4.07 9.63 -10.79
C LEU A 47 -2.90 10.50 -11.26
N ARG A 48 -3.19 11.55 -12.03
CA ARG A 48 -2.16 12.45 -12.53
C ARG A 48 -1.52 13.28 -11.41
N LEU A 49 -2.29 13.71 -10.41
CA LEU A 49 -1.75 14.37 -9.22
C LEU A 49 -0.84 13.44 -8.43
N GLY A 50 -1.23 12.18 -8.22
CA GLY A 50 -0.37 11.17 -7.59
C GLY A 50 0.97 11.02 -8.32
N ASP A 51 0.93 10.86 -9.65
CA ASP A 51 2.15 10.73 -10.46
C ASP A 51 3.05 11.98 -10.40
N LEU A 52 2.45 13.18 -10.37
CA LEU A 52 3.18 14.44 -10.23
C LEU A 52 3.82 14.59 -8.84
N LEU A 53 3.13 14.15 -7.79
CA LEU A 53 3.63 14.19 -6.42
C LEU A 53 4.78 13.19 -6.21
N LEU A 54 4.73 12.02 -6.86
CA LEU A 54 5.87 11.09 -6.89
C LEU A 54 7.10 11.72 -7.54
N LYS A 55 6.94 12.45 -8.63
CA LYS A 55 8.04 13.19 -9.27
C LYS A 55 8.64 14.28 -8.37
N GLN A 56 7.89 14.75 -7.38
CA GLN A 56 8.34 15.71 -6.37
C GLN A 56 8.88 15.03 -5.10
N ASN A 57 9.03 13.71 -5.09
CA ASN A 57 9.42 12.93 -3.92
C ASN A 57 8.46 13.10 -2.73
N ARG A 58 7.15 13.20 -3.02
CA ARG A 58 6.07 13.30 -2.01
C ARG A 58 5.19 12.03 -2.02
N PRO A 59 5.73 10.86 -1.58
CA PRO A 59 5.07 9.57 -1.72
C PRO A 59 3.81 9.42 -0.86
N GLN A 60 3.79 9.99 0.35
CA GLN A 60 2.63 9.91 1.24
C GLN A 60 1.41 10.61 0.64
N ALA A 61 1.59 11.85 0.19
CA ALA A 61 0.54 12.60 -0.50
C ALA A 61 0.10 11.88 -1.80
N ALA A 62 1.04 11.31 -2.56
CA ALA A 62 0.68 10.55 -3.76
C ALA A 62 -0.21 9.34 -3.44
N ALA A 63 0.09 8.60 -2.36
CA ALA A 63 -0.72 7.47 -1.91
C ALA A 63 -2.15 7.89 -1.58
N GLU A 64 -2.36 9.05 -0.93
CA GLU A 64 -3.71 9.58 -0.67
C GLU A 64 -4.50 9.85 -1.95
N TYR A 65 -3.89 10.51 -2.94
CA TYR A 65 -4.54 10.75 -4.23
C TYR A 65 -4.86 9.45 -4.99
N TYR A 66 -4.03 8.41 -4.86
CA TYR A 66 -4.34 7.10 -5.43
C TYR A 66 -5.46 6.40 -4.67
N ARG A 67 -5.52 6.51 -3.33
CA ARG A 67 -6.62 5.94 -2.53
C ARG A 67 -7.96 6.58 -2.89
N THR A 68 -8.01 7.90 -3.04
CA THR A 68 -9.25 8.57 -3.47
C THR A 68 -9.63 8.17 -4.89
N ALA A 69 -8.66 8.03 -5.80
CA ALA A 69 -8.91 7.51 -7.14
C ALA A 69 -9.50 6.09 -7.11
N ALA A 70 -8.91 5.19 -6.31
CA ALA A 70 -9.42 3.83 -6.14
C ALA A 70 -10.84 3.83 -5.56
N GLY A 71 -11.11 4.64 -4.54
CA GLY A 71 -12.44 4.77 -3.93
C GLY A 71 -13.50 5.26 -4.92
N LEU A 72 -13.18 6.27 -5.74
CA LEU A 72 -14.09 6.75 -6.79
C LEU A 72 -14.37 5.69 -7.86
N LEU A 73 -13.35 4.95 -8.26
CA LEU A 73 -13.48 3.89 -9.26
C LEU A 73 -14.27 2.70 -8.72
N ALA A 74 -14.05 2.33 -7.46
CA ALA A 74 -14.76 1.24 -6.77
C ALA A 74 -16.23 1.57 -6.49
N GLN A 75 -16.61 2.84 -6.37
CA GLN A 75 -18.03 3.24 -6.27
C GLN A 75 -18.80 3.05 -7.60
N GLY A 76 -18.08 2.92 -8.72
CA GLY A 76 -18.67 2.74 -10.05
C GLY A 76 -19.10 1.30 -10.37
N TYR A 77 -19.51 1.10 -11.61
CA TYR A 77 -19.91 -0.21 -12.12
C TYR A 77 -18.72 -1.18 -12.15
N HIS A 78 -18.91 -2.37 -11.58
CA HIS A 78 -17.88 -3.40 -11.54
C HIS A 78 -17.81 -4.16 -12.88
N SER A 79 -17.03 -3.63 -13.82
CA SER A 79 -16.66 -4.34 -15.04
C SER A 79 -15.27 -4.99 -14.91
N ARG A 80 -14.95 -5.89 -15.83
CA ARG A 80 -13.60 -6.46 -15.93
C ARG A 80 -12.55 -5.38 -16.20
N GLU A 81 -12.86 -4.33 -16.97
CA GLU A 81 -11.92 -3.22 -17.18
C GLU A 81 -11.65 -2.47 -15.87
N VAL A 82 -12.72 -2.18 -15.11
CA VAL A 82 -12.63 -1.48 -13.82
C VAL A 82 -11.78 -2.27 -12.83
N THR A 83 -11.96 -3.58 -12.72
CA THR A 83 -11.11 -4.43 -11.86
C THR A 83 -9.63 -4.38 -12.29
N VAL A 84 -9.34 -4.45 -13.59
CA VAL A 84 -7.94 -4.35 -14.07
C VAL A 84 -7.33 -2.99 -13.74
N GLU A 85 -8.11 -1.92 -13.78
CA GLU A 85 -7.64 -0.57 -13.42
C GLU A 85 -7.44 -0.42 -11.90
N LEU A 86 -8.37 -0.91 -11.07
CA LEU A 86 -8.22 -0.95 -9.61
C LEU A 86 -6.95 -1.70 -9.19
N ILE A 87 -6.69 -2.87 -9.80
CA ILE A 87 -5.45 -3.63 -9.55
C ILE A 87 -4.21 -2.79 -9.81
N LYS A 88 -4.19 -1.97 -10.86
CA LYS A 88 -3.05 -1.07 -11.15
C LYS A 88 -2.90 0.00 -10.08
N ILE A 89 -4.01 0.60 -9.63
CA ILE A 89 -4.00 1.67 -8.62
C ILE A 89 -3.56 1.12 -7.26
N TYR A 90 -4.15 0.02 -6.80
CA TYR A 90 -3.79 -0.61 -5.53
C TYR A 90 -2.34 -1.06 -5.48
N LYS A 91 -1.78 -1.56 -6.59
CA LYS A 91 -0.34 -1.84 -6.69
C LYS A 91 0.52 -0.60 -6.47
N LYS A 92 0.13 0.56 -7.02
CA LYS A 92 0.83 1.81 -6.77
C LYS A 92 0.76 2.19 -5.30
N ILE A 93 -0.39 2.03 -4.65
CA ILE A 93 -0.55 2.33 -3.22
C ILE A 93 0.34 1.42 -2.37
N LEU A 94 0.33 0.09 -2.59
CA LEU A 94 1.17 -0.85 -1.83
C LEU A 94 2.66 -0.64 -2.09
N ALA A 95 3.06 -0.20 -3.28
CA ALA A 95 4.46 0.16 -3.53
C ALA A 95 4.92 1.35 -2.66
N LEU A 96 4.00 2.25 -2.31
CA LEU A 96 4.27 3.43 -1.45
C LEU A 96 4.03 3.15 0.03
N SER A 97 3.15 2.19 0.34
CA SER A 97 2.76 1.81 1.70
C SER A 97 2.68 0.29 1.81
N PRO A 98 3.84 -0.42 1.93
CA PRO A 98 3.90 -1.88 1.86
C PRO A 98 3.18 -2.64 2.99
N LEU A 99 2.79 -1.94 4.05
CA LEU A 99 2.11 -2.48 5.23
C LEU A 99 0.62 -2.09 5.30
N ASP A 100 0.10 -1.49 4.23
CA ASP A 100 -1.31 -1.11 4.16
C ASP A 100 -2.17 -2.36 4.00
N ASP A 101 -2.64 -2.88 5.14
CA ASP A 101 -3.40 -4.13 5.22
C ASP A 101 -4.77 -4.03 4.54
N GLN A 102 -5.38 -2.84 4.53
CA GLN A 102 -6.64 -2.62 3.83
C GLN A 102 -6.46 -2.66 2.31
N THR A 103 -5.47 -1.93 1.78
CA THR A 103 -5.16 -1.96 0.35
C THR A 103 -4.76 -3.37 -0.11
N CYS A 104 -4.09 -4.13 0.75
CA CYS A 104 -3.77 -5.53 0.49
C CYS A 104 -5.03 -6.38 0.30
N LYS A 105 -6.02 -6.25 1.20
CA LYS A 105 -7.35 -6.89 1.11
C LYS A 105 -8.06 -6.52 -0.18
N ASP A 106 -8.24 -5.23 -0.43
CA ASP A 106 -8.95 -4.75 -1.61
C ASP A 106 -8.30 -5.30 -2.91
N LEU A 107 -6.97 -5.26 -3.01
CA LEU A 107 -6.26 -5.81 -4.17
C LEU A 107 -6.41 -7.33 -4.30
N GLY A 108 -6.40 -8.06 -3.20
CA GLY A 108 -6.57 -9.52 -3.22
C GLY A 108 -7.99 -9.94 -3.61
N GLU A 109 -9.01 -9.17 -3.20
CA GLU A 109 -10.40 -9.35 -3.65
C GLU A 109 -10.52 -9.10 -5.15
N GLU A 110 -9.91 -8.04 -5.68
CA GLU A 110 -9.88 -7.77 -7.11
C GLU A 110 -9.17 -8.89 -7.90
N TYR A 111 -8.08 -9.44 -7.39
CA TYR A 111 -7.44 -10.61 -7.98
C TYR A 111 -8.33 -11.85 -7.96
N SER A 112 -9.04 -12.09 -6.88
CA SER A 112 -9.99 -13.20 -6.75
C SER A 112 -11.12 -13.08 -7.79
N ARG A 113 -11.64 -11.85 -7.99
CA ARG A 113 -12.71 -11.56 -8.96
C ARG A 113 -12.35 -11.93 -10.40
N ILE A 114 -11.07 -11.83 -10.77
CA ILE A 114 -10.57 -12.23 -12.09
C ILE A 114 -9.95 -13.65 -12.11
N GLY A 115 -10.20 -14.45 -11.08
CA GLY A 115 -9.72 -15.84 -10.97
C GLY A 115 -8.21 -15.98 -10.73
N GLN A 116 -7.50 -14.91 -10.39
CA GLN A 116 -6.05 -14.92 -10.13
C GLN A 116 -5.74 -15.29 -8.67
N HIS A 117 -6.30 -16.41 -8.20
CA HIS A 117 -6.21 -16.88 -6.80
C HIS A 117 -4.76 -17.03 -6.32
N LYS A 118 -3.86 -17.55 -7.17
CA LYS A 118 -2.42 -17.67 -6.83
C LYS A 118 -1.78 -16.30 -6.55
N LYS A 119 -2.18 -15.25 -7.26
CA LYS A 119 -1.66 -13.89 -7.02
C LYS A 119 -2.26 -13.28 -5.75
N ALA A 120 -3.54 -13.50 -5.47
CA ALA A 120 -4.18 -13.10 -4.22
C ALA A 120 -3.49 -13.77 -3.02
N TYR A 121 -3.27 -15.09 -3.09
CA TYR A 121 -2.55 -15.85 -2.07
C TYR A 121 -1.15 -15.28 -1.82
N ASN A 122 -0.33 -15.15 -2.86
CA ASN A 122 1.03 -14.64 -2.73
C ASN A 122 1.06 -13.22 -2.16
N LEU A 123 0.12 -12.38 -2.57
CA LEU A 123 -0.03 -11.02 -2.05
C LEU A 123 -0.30 -11.05 -0.55
N TYR A 124 -1.36 -11.75 -0.12
CA TYR A 124 -1.74 -11.84 1.29
C TYR A 124 -0.61 -12.40 2.15
N PHE A 125 0.01 -13.48 1.71
CA PHE A 125 1.14 -14.08 2.41
C PHE A 125 2.31 -13.10 2.56
N SER A 126 2.71 -12.42 1.49
CA SER A 126 3.86 -11.51 1.51
C SER A 126 3.65 -10.30 2.43
N VAL A 127 2.47 -9.68 2.40
CA VAL A 127 2.15 -8.54 3.26
C VAL A 127 1.95 -8.99 4.71
N ALA A 128 1.34 -10.16 4.93
CA ALA A 128 1.20 -10.75 6.26
C ALA A 128 2.56 -11.04 6.92
N GLU A 129 3.52 -11.59 6.16
CA GLU A 129 4.88 -11.83 6.65
C GLU A 129 5.58 -10.52 7.03
N ASN A 130 5.42 -9.47 6.23
CA ASN A 130 5.98 -8.15 6.55
C ASN A 130 5.35 -7.56 7.82
N LEU A 131 4.03 -7.62 7.96
CA LEU A 131 3.32 -7.17 9.16
C LEU A 131 3.72 -7.97 10.40
N TYR A 132 3.84 -9.29 10.27
CA TYR A 132 4.30 -10.18 11.34
C TYR A 132 5.71 -9.80 11.81
N ARG A 133 6.65 -9.58 10.88
CA ARG A 133 8.02 -9.15 11.21
C ARG A 133 8.07 -7.79 11.91
N GLN A 134 7.12 -6.91 11.63
CA GLN A 134 7.00 -5.61 12.30
C GLN A 134 6.19 -5.66 13.60
N GLY A 135 5.75 -6.84 14.04
CA GLY A 135 5.01 -7.02 15.29
C GLY A 135 3.53 -6.67 15.20
N PHE A 136 3.00 -6.35 14.01
CA PHE A 136 1.57 -6.10 13.79
C PHE A 136 0.79 -7.42 13.68
N TYR A 137 0.83 -8.22 14.75
CA TYR A 137 0.35 -9.61 14.75
C TYR A 137 -1.14 -9.74 14.41
N GLU A 138 -2.01 -8.87 14.94
CA GLU A 138 -3.45 -8.92 14.63
C GLU A 138 -3.74 -8.65 13.15
N LYS A 139 -3.03 -7.69 12.54
CA LYS A 139 -3.17 -7.38 11.12
C LYS A 139 -2.63 -8.52 10.26
N ALA A 140 -1.47 -9.06 10.62
CA ALA A 140 -0.89 -10.22 9.96
C ALA A 140 -1.83 -11.44 10.00
N LEU A 141 -2.44 -11.71 11.17
CA LEU A 141 -3.39 -12.82 11.34
C LEU A 141 -4.57 -12.71 10.38
N LYS A 142 -5.17 -11.52 10.25
CA LYS A 142 -6.29 -11.27 9.32
C LYS A 142 -5.90 -11.59 7.87
N LEU A 143 -4.70 -11.19 7.44
CA LEU A 143 -4.24 -11.47 6.07
C LEU A 143 -3.86 -12.94 5.87
N TYR A 144 -3.28 -13.60 6.87
CA TYR A 144 -3.05 -15.05 6.83
C TYR A 144 -4.36 -15.83 6.67
N GLN A 145 -5.41 -15.44 7.39
CA GLN A 145 -6.75 -16.02 7.24
C GLN A 145 -7.30 -15.81 5.81
N SER A 146 -7.12 -14.62 5.23
CA SER A 146 -7.49 -14.36 3.83
C SER A 146 -6.69 -15.23 2.84
N ALA A 147 -5.42 -15.55 3.13
CA ALA A 147 -4.62 -16.46 2.31
C ALA A 147 -5.08 -17.92 2.42
N LEU A 148 -5.49 -18.38 3.61
CA LEU A 148 -5.97 -19.74 3.84
C LEU A 148 -7.21 -20.09 3.02
N VAL A 149 -8.04 -19.10 2.66
CA VAL A 149 -9.20 -19.30 1.76
C VAL A 149 -8.78 -19.94 0.43
N PHE A 150 -7.59 -19.61 -0.08
CA PHE A 150 -7.07 -20.14 -1.36
C PHE A 150 -6.15 -21.36 -1.19
N ALA A 151 -5.65 -21.61 0.02
CA ALA A 151 -4.74 -22.70 0.33
C ALA A 151 -5.01 -23.21 1.77
N PRO A 152 -6.12 -23.95 1.97
CA PRO A 152 -6.57 -24.36 3.31
C PRO A 152 -5.57 -25.29 4.00
N ASP A 153 -4.83 -26.09 3.23
CA ASP A 153 -3.87 -27.08 3.74
C ASP A 153 -2.46 -26.50 3.94
N SER A 154 -2.31 -25.17 3.90
CA SER A 154 -1.01 -24.52 4.04
C SER A 154 -0.49 -24.61 5.47
N THR A 155 0.35 -25.62 5.72
CA THR A 155 1.03 -25.85 7.01
C THR A 155 1.86 -24.65 7.46
N ILE A 156 2.44 -23.91 6.52
CA ILE A 156 3.21 -22.69 6.77
C ILE A 156 2.32 -21.62 7.41
N ILE A 157 1.15 -21.36 6.82
CA ILE A 157 0.24 -20.33 7.34
C ILE A 157 -0.37 -20.78 8.67
N CYS A 158 -0.76 -22.04 8.79
CA CYS A 158 -1.25 -22.60 10.07
C CYS A 158 -0.21 -22.43 11.19
N SER A 159 1.06 -22.69 10.91
CA SER A 159 2.16 -22.46 11.87
C SER A 159 2.30 -20.98 12.24
N ARG A 160 2.20 -20.05 11.29
CA ARG A 160 2.21 -18.60 11.56
C ARG A 160 1.03 -18.15 12.42
N CYS A 161 -0.17 -18.62 12.11
CA CYS A 161 -1.36 -18.33 12.91
C CYS A 161 -1.19 -18.86 14.34
N ALA A 162 -0.71 -20.09 14.51
CA ALA A 162 -0.47 -20.68 15.83
C ALA A 162 0.53 -19.88 16.67
N ASP A 163 1.66 -19.46 16.07
CA ASP A 163 2.63 -18.61 16.75
C ASP A 163 2.06 -17.21 17.09
N ILE A 164 1.26 -16.62 16.21
CA ILE A 164 0.54 -15.37 16.51
C ILE A 164 -0.42 -15.57 17.69
N TYR A 165 -1.25 -16.62 17.68
CA TYR A 165 -2.17 -16.91 18.79
C TYR A 165 -1.43 -17.10 20.11
N TYR A 166 -0.29 -17.79 20.08
CA TYR A 166 0.56 -17.95 21.24
C TYR A 166 1.11 -16.62 21.77
N ARG A 167 1.54 -15.71 20.88
CA ARG A 167 2.03 -14.38 21.25
C ARG A 167 0.93 -13.48 21.79
N LEU A 168 -0.23 -13.45 21.15
CA LEU A 168 -1.39 -12.66 21.59
C LEU A 168 -1.99 -13.21 22.90
N GLY A 169 -2.01 -14.53 23.08
CA GLY A 169 -2.41 -15.21 24.30
C GLY A 169 -1.40 -15.11 25.46
N ARG A 170 -0.15 -14.72 25.18
CA ARG A 170 0.90 -14.42 26.18
C ARG A 170 0.94 -12.97 26.65
N SER A 171 0.11 -12.09 26.07
CA SER A 171 -0.05 -10.70 26.52
C SER A 171 -1.05 -10.52 27.69
N GLY A 172 -1.76 -11.58 28.08
CA GLY A 172 -2.28 -11.72 29.44
C GLY A 172 -1.24 -12.48 30.26
N GLY A 173 -0.81 -11.93 31.41
CA GLY A 173 0.19 -12.54 32.28
C GLY A 173 -0.12 -14.00 32.69
N PRO A 174 0.85 -14.69 33.32
CA PRO A 174 0.86 -16.15 33.43
C PRO A 174 -0.39 -16.66 34.15
N ARG A 175 -1.20 -17.49 33.47
CA ARG A 175 -2.11 -18.40 34.15
C ARG A 175 -1.21 -19.43 34.85
N LYS A 176 -1.01 -19.26 36.17
CA LYS A 176 -0.40 -20.30 36.99
C LYS A 176 -1.19 -21.59 36.78
N PRO A 177 -0.52 -22.75 36.67
CA PRO A 177 -1.22 -24.03 36.58
C PRO A 177 -2.06 -24.20 37.84
N GLU A 178 -3.35 -24.48 37.65
CA GLU A 178 -4.21 -25.07 38.67
C GLU A 178 -3.53 -26.37 39.11
N GLN A 179 -3.01 -26.37 40.34
CA GLN A 179 -2.77 -27.62 41.05
C GLN A 179 -4.07 -27.94 41.79
N GLU A 180 -4.93 -28.70 41.12
CA GLU A 180 -5.82 -29.62 41.80
C GLU A 180 -4.99 -30.80 42.31
N THR A 181 -4.87 -30.92 43.63
CA THR A 181 -4.83 -32.17 44.41
C THR A 181 -5.16 -31.72 45.83
N VAL A 182 -6.40 -31.82 46.30
CA VAL A 182 -6.97 -33.02 46.95
C VAL A 182 -5.93 -33.68 47.85
N VAL A 183 -5.85 -33.28 49.12
CA VAL A 183 -6.36 -34.01 50.31
C VAL A 183 -6.60 -32.98 51.42
#